data_AF-A0AAD1WR61-F1
#
_entry.id   AF-A0AAD1WR61-F1
#
_cell.length_a   1.000
_cell.length_b   1.000
_cell.length_c   1.000
_cell.angle_alpha   90.00
_cell.angle_beta   90.00
_cell.angle_gamma   90.00
#
_symmetry.space_group_name_H-M   'P 1'
#
loop_
_entity.id
_entity.type
_entity.pdbx_description
1 polymer ?
#
loop_
_entity_poly.entity_id
_entity_poly.type
_entity_poly.pdbx_seq_one_letter_code
_entity_poly.pdbx_strand_id
1 'polypeptide(L)'
;MGPPAGPGLLLLLLGSLRISAAKYVRGNLSTKEDWVFLTRFCFLSDYGRLEFRFKYPEAKCCENILLYFDDPSQWPAVYKKGSKDCFMKESVIRPENNQVINLTTQYVWSGCQEIKEGETSYLSCNSGRSFRSVRERWWYIALSKCGGDGLQLEYEMTLTNGKSFWTRHFSADEFG
;
A
#
# COMPACT_ATOMS: atom_id res chain seq x y z
N MET A 1 -38.33 -44.88 38.56
CA MET A 1 -37.22 -45.25 37.65
C MET A 1 -37.26 -44.29 36.47
N GLY A 2 -36.40 -43.27 36.47
CA GLY A 2 -36.11 -42.42 35.31
C GLY A 2 -34.59 -42.42 35.12
N PRO A 3 -34.05 -42.43 33.89
CA PRO A 3 -32.61 -42.60 33.67
C PRO A 3 -31.84 -41.32 34.01
N PRO A 4 -30.54 -41.42 34.35
CA PRO A 4 -29.73 -40.27 34.75
C PRO A 4 -29.31 -39.44 33.53
N ALA A 5 -29.27 -38.13 33.71
CA ALA A 5 -28.79 -37.17 32.72
C ALA A 5 -27.29 -37.38 32.45
N GLY A 6 -26.94 -37.64 31.19
CA GLY A 6 -25.54 -37.72 30.74
C GLY A 6 -24.88 -36.33 30.67
N PRO A 7 -23.55 -36.25 30.85
CA PRO A 7 -22.84 -34.99 30.79
C PRO A 7 -22.81 -34.46 29.35
N GLY A 8 -23.38 -33.27 29.14
CA GLY A 8 -23.35 -32.58 27.86
C GLY A 8 -21.90 -32.26 27.46
N LEU A 9 -21.46 -32.86 26.37
CA LEU A 9 -20.16 -32.59 25.76
C LEU A 9 -20.17 -31.15 25.21
N LEU A 10 -19.54 -30.23 25.93
CA LEU A 10 -19.34 -28.85 25.48
C LEU A 10 -18.30 -28.85 24.36
N LEU A 11 -18.75 -28.87 23.11
CA LEU A 11 -17.89 -28.62 21.95
C LEU A 11 -17.40 -27.18 22.02
N LEU A 12 -16.18 -26.98 22.52
CA LEU A 12 -15.45 -25.72 22.38
C LEU A 12 -15.14 -25.54 20.88
N LEU A 13 -16.01 -24.83 20.18
CA LEU A 13 -15.69 -24.23 18.89
C LEU A 13 -14.57 -23.21 19.15
N LEU A 14 -13.33 -23.68 19.01
CA LEU A 14 -12.17 -22.82 18.79
C LEU A 14 -12.38 -22.13 17.44
N GLY A 15 -13.22 -21.09 17.44
CA GLY A 15 -13.29 -20.15 16.35
C GLY A 15 -11.87 -19.63 16.15
N SER A 16 -11.31 -19.89 14.97
CA SER A 16 -10.03 -19.33 14.58
C SER A 16 -10.15 -17.81 14.68
N LEU A 17 -9.67 -17.23 15.79
CA LEU A 17 -9.50 -15.79 15.90
C LEU A 17 -8.53 -15.43 14.77
N ARG A 18 -9.05 -14.81 13.72
CA ARG A 18 -8.26 -14.17 12.67
C ARG A 18 -7.56 -12.99 13.34
N ILE A 19 -6.43 -13.27 13.99
CA ILE A 19 -5.55 -12.21 14.48
C ILE A 19 -4.84 -11.69 13.26
N SER A 20 -5.36 -10.61 12.68
CA SER A 20 -4.67 -9.90 11.61
C SER A 20 -4.00 -8.65 12.13
N ALA A 21 -2.79 -8.43 11.62
CA ALA A 21 -1.79 -7.45 12.06
C ALA A 21 -1.64 -6.31 11.02
N ALA A 22 -1.22 -5.10 11.42
CA ALA A 22 -0.92 -4.03 10.43
C ALA A 22 0.00 -4.60 9.38
N LYS A 23 -0.16 -4.10 8.16
CA LYS A 23 0.71 -4.52 7.10
C LYS A 23 1.96 -3.66 7.09
N TYR A 24 3.05 -4.23 7.58
CA TYR A 24 4.39 -3.71 7.36
C TYR A 24 5.00 -4.42 6.14
N VAL A 25 5.55 -3.64 5.21
CA VAL A 25 6.22 -4.17 4.01
C VAL A 25 7.51 -3.41 3.80
N ARG A 26 8.59 -4.14 3.56
CA ARG A 26 9.92 -3.59 3.29
C ARG A 26 10.55 -4.35 2.14
N GLY A 27 11.35 -3.66 1.32
CA GLY A 27 12.11 -4.30 0.26
C GLY A 27 13.14 -3.38 -0.36
N ASN A 28 14.02 -3.99 -1.15
CA ASN A 28 14.90 -3.31 -2.09
C ASN A 28 14.50 -3.76 -3.49
N LEU A 29 14.08 -2.80 -4.32
CA LEU A 29 13.59 -3.02 -5.66
C LEU A 29 14.64 -2.55 -6.65
N SER A 30 15.06 -3.44 -7.54
CA SER A 30 15.85 -3.11 -8.73
C SER A 30 15.30 -3.89 -9.91
N THR A 31 14.72 -3.19 -10.88
CA THR A 31 14.11 -3.80 -12.06
C THR A 31 14.21 -2.88 -13.27
N LYS A 32 14.11 -3.47 -14.48
CA LYS A 32 13.96 -2.74 -15.74
C LYS A 32 12.49 -2.41 -16.07
N GLU A 33 11.55 -2.86 -15.24
CA GLU A 33 10.14 -2.54 -15.42
C GLU A 33 9.85 -1.12 -14.91
N ASP A 34 9.18 -0.34 -15.75
CA ASP A 34 8.76 1.03 -15.42
C ASP A 34 7.55 1.10 -14.48
N TRP A 35 6.91 -0.04 -14.17
CA TRP A 35 5.74 -0.11 -13.30
C TRP A 35 5.77 -1.41 -12.48
N VAL A 36 5.64 -1.30 -11.15
CA VAL A 36 5.69 -2.46 -10.24
C VAL A 36 4.61 -2.38 -9.18
N PHE A 37 3.87 -3.47 -8.99
CA PHE A 37 2.96 -3.61 -7.85
C PHE A 37 3.73 -4.00 -6.57
N LEU A 38 3.54 -3.23 -5.49
CA LEU A 38 4.17 -3.54 -4.21
C LEU A 38 3.24 -4.30 -3.27
N THR A 39 2.05 -3.76 -3.02
CA THR A 39 1.16 -4.28 -1.98
C THR A 39 -0.26 -3.79 -2.14
N ARG A 40 -1.19 -4.46 -1.47
CA ARG A 40 -2.58 -4.03 -1.29
C ARG A 40 -2.98 -4.07 0.18
N PHE A 41 -3.99 -3.27 0.53
CA PHE A 41 -4.61 -3.24 1.85
C PHE A 41 -6.06 -2.74 1.75
N CYS A 42 -6.97 -3.32 2.52
CA CYS A 42 -8.36 -2.87 2.58
C CYS A 42 -8.53 -1.84 3.72
N PHE A 43 -8.71 -0.57 3.36
CA PHE A 43 -8.84 0.51 4.34
C PHE A 43 -10.31 0.70 4.76
N LEU A 44 -10.54 0.96 6.05
CA LEU A 44 -11.83 1.40 6.60
C LEU A 44 -12.13 2.84 6.19
N SER A 45 -13.41 3.18 6.13
CA SER A 45 -13.93 4.44 5.61
C SER A 45 -13.26 5.72 6.13
N ASP A 46 -12.93 5.82 7.43
CA ASP A 46 -12.48 7.09 8.03
C ASP A 46 -11.09 7.07 8.67
N TYR A 47 -10.42 5.90 8.73
CA TYR A 47 -9.23 5.72 9.57
C TYR A 47 -8.01 5.11 8.86
N GLY A 48 -8.07 4.96 7.54
CA GLY A 48 -6.98 4.36 6.78
C GLY A 48 -5.74 5.25 6.73
N ARG A 49 -4.55 4.67 6.97
CA ARG A 49 -3.27 5.37 6.90
C ARG A 49 -2.21 4.52 6.21
N LEU A 50 -1.50 5.10 5.26
CA LEU A 50 -0.21 4.65 4.73
C LEU A 50 0.87 5.58 5.26
N GLU A 51 1.86 5.03 5.94
CA GLU A 51 3.13 5.69 6.22
C GLU A 51 4.20 5.04 5.34
N PHE A 52 5.07 5.84 4.73
CA PHE A 52 6.09 5.33 3.83
C PHE A 52 7.44 6.01 4.02
N ARG A 53 8.49 5.24 3.73
CA ARG A 53 9.86 5.69 3.56
C ARG A 53 10.42 5.12 2.27
N PHE A 54 10.90 5.98 1.39
CA PHE A 54 11.57 5.59 0.15
C PHE A 54 12.96 6.21 0.11
N LYS A 55 13.94 5.46 -0.38
CA LYS A 55 15.30 5.96 -0.59
C LYS A 55 15.83 5.46 -1.92
N TYR A 56 16.32 6.35 -2.76
CA TYR A 56 16.87 5.99 -4.06
C TYR A 56 17.91 7.01 -4.55
N PRO A 57 18.85 6.63 -5.44
CA PRO A 57 19.86 7.57 -5.95
C PRO A 57 19.21 8.77 -6.64
N GLU A 58 19.66 9.99 -6.35
CA GLU A 58 19.09 11.22 -6.93
C GLU A 58 19.16 11.22 -8.47
N ALA A 59 20.24 10.66 -9.04
CA ALA A 59 20.39 10.46 -10.49
C ALA A 59 19.32 9.54 -11.13
N LYS A 60 18.56 8.77 -10.33
CA LYS A 60 17.48 7.90 -10.79
C LYS A 60 16.10 8.57 -10.71
N CYS A 61 16.01 9.85 -10.36
CA CYS A 61 14.76 10.57 -10.27
C CYS A 61 13.98 10.60 -11.61
N CYS A 62 12.65 10.64 -11.62
CA CYS A 62 11.76 10.67 -10.46
C CYS A 62 10.72 9.56 -10.53
N GLU A 63 10.56 8.86 -9.41
CA GLU A 63 9.64 7.74 -9.27
C GLU A 63 8.33 8.21 -8.61
N ASN A 64 7.22 7.53 -8.91
CA ASN A 64 5.90 7.86 -8.39
C ASN A 64 5.34 6.71 -7.56
N ILE A 65 4.63 7.03 -6.48
CA ILE A 65 3.69 6.09 -5.85
C ILE A 65 2.32 6.30 -6.49
N LEU A 66 1.76 5.22 -7.05
CA LEU A 66 0.43 5.16 -7.63
C LEU A 66 -0.53 4.45 -6.68
N LEU A 67 -1.66 5.09 -6.40
CA LEU A 67 -2.69 4.59 -5.49
C LEU A 67 -3.96 4.24 -6.29
N TYR A 68 -4.13 2.96 -6.63
CA TYR A 68 -5.35 2.46 -7.25
C TYR A 68 -6.35 2.01 -6.18
N PHE A 69 -7.64 2.04 -6.49
CA PHE A 69 -8.68 1.42 -5.67
C PHE A 69 -9.47 0.35 -6.44
N ASP A 70 -10.39 -0.32 -5.76
CA ASP A 70 -11.18 -1.46 -6.25
C ASP A 70 -12.22 -1.18 -7.34
N ASP A 71 -12.31 0.05 -7.82
CA ASP A 71 -13.26 0.42 -8.88
C ASP A 71 -12.88 -0.25 -10.22
N PRO A 72 -13.85 -0.72 -11.03
CA PRO A 72 -13.57 -1.40 -12.30
C PRO A 72 -12.70 -0.60 -13.28
N SER A 73 -12.71 0.74 -13.20
CA SER A 73 -11.88 1.61 -14.02
C SER A 73 -10.43 1.75 -13.53
N GLN A 74 -10.11 1.31 -12.31
CA GLN A 74 -8.81 1.48 -11.64
C GLN A 74 -7.98 0.19 -11.68
N TRP A 75 -7.77 -0.46 -10.52
CA TRP A 75 -6.91 -1.64 -10.40
C TRP A 75 -7.31 -2.80 -11.35
N PRO A 76 -8.61 -3.18 -11.45
CA PRO A 76 -9.05 -4.22 -12.38
C PRO A 76 -8.85 -3.85 -13.86
N ALA A 77 -8.68 -2.55 -14.18
CA ALA A 77 -8.42 -2.11 -15.55
C ALA A 77 -6.94 -2.23 -15.96
N VAL A 78 -6.02 -2.43 -15.02
CA VAL A 78 -4.57 -2.39 -15.30
C VAL A 78 -3.83 -3.67 -14.91
N TYR A 79 -4.29 -4.39 -13.88
CA TYR A 79 -3.61 -5.58 -13.40
C TYR A 79 -3.95 -6.82 -14.24
N LYS A 80 -2.92 -7.58 -14.64
CA LYS A 80 -3.03 -8.81 -15.46
C LYS A 80 -3.77 -8.64 -16.80
N LYS A 81 -3.94 -7.40 -17.28
CA LYS A 81 -4.35 -7.12 -18.66
C LYS A 81 -3.08 -6.95 -19.50
N GLY A 82 -2.62 -8.06 -20.07
CA GLY A 82 -1.40 -8.14 -20.88
C GLY A 82 -1.55 -7.34 -22.18
N SER A 83 -1.19 -6.06 -22.14
CA SER A 83 -0.97 -5.16 -23.29
C SER A 83 -0.72 -3.71 -22.86
N LYS A 84 -1.07 -3.34 -21.62
CA LYS A 84 -0.92 -1.96 -21.16
C LYS A 84 0.52 -1.64 -20.80
N ASP A 85 1.07 -0.63 -21.47
CA ASP A 85 2.33 -0.01 -21.09
C ASP A 85 2.20 0.82 -19.80
N CYS A 86 3.32 1.36 -19.32
CA CYS A 86 3.36 2.14 -18.09
C CYS A 86 2.41 3.36 -18.14
N PHE A 87 2.42 4.11 -19.26
CA PHE A 87 1.59 5.29 -19.44
C PHE A 87 0.09 4.96 -19.43
N MET A 88 -0.31 3.86 -20.07
CA MET A 88 -1.70 3.37 -20.02
C MET A 88 -2.12 2.97 -18.62
N LYS A 89 -1.20 2.44 -17.80
CA LYS A 89 -1.48 2.12 -16.39
C LYS A 89 -1.59 3.37 -15.51
N GLU A 90 -0.83 4.43 -15.79
CA GLU A 90 -0.99 5.73 -15.11
C GLU A 90 -2.26 6.46 -15.55
N SER A 91 -2.65 6.35 -16.82
CA SER A 91 -3.80 7.09 -17.39
C SER A 91 -5.15 6.81 -16.74
N VAL A 92 -5.29 5.68 -16.04
CA VAL A 92 -6.53 5.36 -15.32
C VAL A 92 -6.61 6.05 -13.96
N ILE A 93 -5.47 6.53 -13.43
CA ILE A 93 -5.42 7.29 -12.18
C ILE A 93 -6.07 8.66 -12.39
N ARG A 94 -6.72 9.19 -11.36
CA ARG A 94 -7.31 10.53 -11.36
C ARG A 94 -6.44 11.44 -10.48
N PRO A 95 -5.53 12.26 -11.05
CA PRO A 95 -4.63 13.10 -10.27
C PRO A 95 -5.35 14.04 -9.30
N GLU A 96 -6.57 14.46 -9.64
CA GLU A 96 -7.43 15.34 -8.82
C GLU A 96 -7.77 14.71 -7.46
N ASN A 97 -7.71 13.38 -7.37
CA ASN A 97 -7.94 12.62 -6.14
C ASN A 97 -6.66 12.40 -5.31
N ASN A 98 -5.54 13.05 -5.65
CA ASN A 98 -4.24 12.87 -4.98
C ASN A 98 -3.74 11.40 -4.99
N GLN A 99 -4.09 10.66 -6.04
CA GLN A 99 -3.72 9.25 -6.22
C GLN A 99 -2.29 9.04 -6.71
N VAL A 100 -1.57 10.13 -7.01
CA VAL A 100 -0.16 10.11 -7.41
C VAL A 100 0.65 10.89 -6.38
N ILE A 101 1.72 10.27 -5.87
CA ILE A 101 2.70 10.91 -5.00
C ILE A 101 4.02 10.89 -5.74
N ASN A 102 4.42 12.06 -6.26
CA ASN A 102 5.71 12.19 -6.94
C ASN A 102 6.83 12.25 -5.90
N LEU A 103 7.76 11.30 -5.94
CA LEU A 103 8.85 11.19 -4.97
C LEU A 103 9.98 12.16 -5.29
N THR A 104 9.69 13.45 -5.41
CA THR A 104 10.67 14.50 -5.72
C THR A 104 10.69 15.58 -4.64
N THR A 105 11.80 16.32 -4.54
CA THR A 105 11.94 17.48 -3.64
C THR A 105 10.98 18.61 -3.98
N GLN A 106 10.50 18.70 -5.23
CA GLN A 106 9.54 19.71 -5.67
C GLN A 106 8.12 19.45 -5.14
N TYR A 107 7.79 18.19 -4.81
CA TYR A 107 6.48 17.79 -4.34
C TYR A 107 6.50 17.61 -2.82
N VAL A 108 6.29 18.70 -2.08
CA VAL A 108 6.41 18.76 -0.60
C VAL A 108 5.73 17.60 0.14
N TRP A 109 4.60 17.11 -0.36
CA TRP A 109 3.83 16.06 0.29
C TRP A 109 4.49 14.66 0.27
N SER A 110 5.51 14.45 -0.56
CA SER A 110 6.31 13.21 -0.52
C SER A 110 7.32 13.20 0.63
N GLY A 111 7.64 14.38 1.19
CA GLY A 111 8.64 14.52 2.25
C GLY A 111 10.05 14.18 1.78
N CYS A 112 10.35 14.31 0.48
CA CYS A 112 11.67 14.03 -0.07
C CYS A 112 12.69 15.11 0.29
N GLN A 113 13.86 14.66 0.73
CA GLN A 113 15.04 15.48 0.99
C GLN A 113 16.24 14.82 0.34
N GLU A 114 17.18 15.62 -0.17
CA GLU A 114 18.46 15.10 -0.64
C GLU A 114 19.38 14.82 0.55
N ILE A 115 19.94 13.62 0.60
CA ILE A 115 20.95 13.21 1.57
C ILE A 115 22.21 12.77 0.81
N LYS A 116 23.39 13.09 1.34
CA LYS A 116 24.67 12.63 0.77
C LYS A 116 25.22 11.48 1.59
N GLU A 117 25.50 10.38 0.94
CA GLU A 117 26.17 9.22 1.53
C GLU A 117 27.42 8.89 0.72
N GLY A 118 28.58 9.25 1.27
CA GLY A 118 29.85 9.21 0.52
C GLY A 118 29.83 10.19 -0.65
N GLU A 119 30.11 9.68 -1.85
CA GLU A 119 30.11 10.47 -3.09
C GLU A 119 28.74 10.47 -3.80
N THR A 120 27.75 9.74 -3.30
CA THR A 120 26.45 9.58 -3.95
C THR A 120 25.37 10.40 -3.24
N SER A 121 24.62 11.19 -4.00
CA SER A 121 23.39 11.85 -3.54
C SER A 121 22.20 10.89 -3.66
N TYR A 122 21.37 10.85 -2.62
CA TYR A 122 20.13 10.08 -2.56
C TYR A 122 18.95 11.00 -2.27
N LEU A 123 17.79 10.65 -2.81
CA LEU A 123 16.51 11.19 -2.35
C LEU A 123 15.96 10.27 -1.26
N SER A 124 15.70 10.85 -0.08
CA SER A 124 15.08 10.19 1.06
C SER A 124 13.72 10.82 1.33
N CYS A 125 12.65 10.08 1.05
CA CYS A 125 11.27 10.52 1.14
C CYS A 125 10.57 9.86 2.32
N ASN A 126 10.07 10.64 3.27
CA ASN A 126 9.40 10.14 4.46
C ASN A 126 8.11 10.93 4.71
N SER A 127 6.96 10.29 4.49
CA SER A 127 5.66 10.94 4.60
C SER A 127 4.55 9.88 4.75
N GLY A 128 3.29 10.28 4.58
CA GLY A 128 2.17 9.36 4.57
C GLY A 128 0.88 9.94 4.02
N ARG A 129 -0.06 9.06 3.69
CA ARG A 129 -1.40 9.39 3.19
C ARG A 129 -2.49 8.82 4.09
N SER A 130 -3.54 9.61 4.25
CA SER A 130 -4.78 9.16 4.87
C SER A 130 -5.76 8.77 3.77
N PHE A 131 -6.47 7.67 3.98
CA PHE A 131 -7.50 7.19 3.07
C PHE A 131 -8.85 7.42 3.72
N ARG A 132 -9.73 8.11 2.99
CA ARG A 132 -11.11 8.33 3.39
C ARG A 132 -12.03 7.95 2.24
N SER A 133 -13.01 7.10 2.51
CA SER A 133 -13.96 6.61 1.52
C SER A 133 -15.33 6.38 2.14
N VAL A 134 -16.37 6.36 1.30
CA VAL A 134 -17.77 6.16 1.75
C VAL A 134 -18.01 4.76 2.35
N ARG A 135 -17.20 3.79 1.94
CA ARG A 135 -17.20 2.40 2.41
C ARG A 135 -15.76 1.92 2.57
N GLU A 136 -15.53 0.79 3.22
CA GLU A 136 -14.25 0.12 3.11
C GLU A 136 -13.92 -0.21 1.64
N ARG A 137 -12.65 0.00 1.27
CA ARG A 137 -12.17 -0.21 -0.10
C ARG A 137 -10.79 -0.82 -0.10
N TRP A 138 -10.55 -1.71 -1.07
CA TRP A 138 -9.18 -2.12 -1.38
C TRP A 138 -8.43 -0.99 -2.06
N TRP A 139 -7.23 -0.74 -1.56
CA TRP A 139 -6.24 0.10 -2.20
C TRP A 139 -5.02 -0.73 -2.59
N TYR A 140 -4.51 -0.45 -3.78
CA TYR A 140 -3.37 -1.14 -4.39
C TYR A 140 -2.30 -0.10 -4.65
N ILE A 141 -1.11 -0.36 -4.11
CA ILE A 141 0.03 0.53 -4.19
C ILE A 141 1.01 -0.04 -5.20
N ALA A 142 1.30 0.78 -6.21
CA ALA A 142 2.30 0.49 -7.21
C ALA A 142 3.30 1.64 -7.30
N LEU A 143 4.43 1.36 -7.94
CA LEU A 143 5.44 2.33 -8.30
C LEU A 143 5.47 2.50 -9.81
N SER A 144 5.85 3.68 -10.27
CA SER A 144 6.13 3.92 -11.67
C SER A 144 7.24 4.93 -11.94
N LYS A 145 7.90 4.74 -13.08
CA LYS A 145 8.82 5.68 -13.72
C LYS A 145 8.71 5.48 -15.23
N CYS A 146 7.59 5.91 -15.81
CA CYS A 146 7.30 5.65 -17.23
C CYS A 146 8.29 6.35 -18.16
N GLY A 147 8.83 5.61 -19.15
CA GLY A 147 9.81 6.14 -20.10
C GLY A 147 11.20 6.32 -19.50
N GLY A 148 11.42 5.75 -18.30
CA GLY A 148 12.71 5.73 -17.62
C GLY A 148 13.53 4.49 -17.98
N ASP A 149 14.46 4.18 -17.08
CA ASP A 149 15.38 3.05 -17.17
C ASP A 149 15.03 1.95 -16.14
N GLY A 150 13.75 1.86 -15.76
CA GLY A 150 13.25 1.02 -14.69
C GLY A 150 13.24 1.70 -13.32
N LEU A 151 13.07 0.89 -12.27
CA LEU A 151 12.92 1.33 -10.88
C LEU A 151 14.08 0.82 -10.03
N GLN A 152 14.64 1.69 -9.20
CA GLN A 152 15.71 1.33 -8.27
C GLN A 152 15.59 2.08 -6.96
N LEU A 153 14.98 1.44 -5.95
CA LEU A 153 14.72 2.07 -4.66
C LEU A 153 14.72 1.07 -3.49
N GLU A 154 14.93 1.60 -2.30
CA GLU A 154 14.60 0.94 -1.04
C GLU A 154 13.29 1.51 -0.51
N TYR A 155 12.41 0.65 0.01
CA TYR A 155 11.13 1.08 0.55
C TYR A 155 10.78 0.40 1.86
N GLU A 156 10.07 1.15 2.70
CA GLU A 156 9.36 0.69 3.88
C GLU A 156 7.97 1.32 3.88
N MET A 157 6.94 0.52 4.13
CA MET A 157 5.55 0.98 4.19
C MET A 157 4.83 0.34 5.37
N THR A 158 4.04 1.14 6.08
CA THR A 158 3.14 0.68 7.14
C THR A 158 1.71 1.09 6.80
N LEU A 159 0.80 0.11 6.74
CA LEU A 159 -0.62 0.32 6.44
C LEU A 159 -1.47 -0.04 7.66
N THR A 160 -2.32 0.91 8.09
CA THR A 160 -3.13 0.80 9.30
C THR A 160 -4.56 1.34 9.11
N ASN A 161 -5.49 0.89 9.96
CA ASN A 161 -6.89 1.34 10.02
C ASN A 161 -7.25 2.02 11.35
N GLY A 162 -6.27 2.55 12.08
CA GLY A 162 -6.50 3.15 13.39
C GLY A 162 -5.23 3.58 14.12
N LYS A 163 -5.40 4.38 15.18
CA LYS A 163 -4.30 4.93 16.00
C LYS A 163 -4.00 4.11 17.26
N SER A 164 -4.96 3.36 17.78
CA SER A 164 -4.81 2.58 19.02
C SER A 164 -4.13 1.24 18.73
N PHE A 165 -3.28 0.75 19.65
CA PHE A 165 -2.58 -0.54 19.52
C PHE A 165 -3.52 -1.69 19.11
N TRP A 166 -4.77 -1.64 19.58
CA TRP A 166 -5.83 -2.61 19.31
C TRP A 166 -6.62 -2.40 18.00
N THR A 167 -6.57 -1.24 17.35
CA THR A 167 -7.31 -0.95 16.09
C THR A 167 -6.40 -0.72 14.89
N ARG A 168 -5.07 -0.73 15.10
CA ARG A 168 -4.04 -0.36 14.13
C ARG A 168 -3.86 -1.38 13.00
N HIS A 169 -4.49 -2.54 13.08
CA HIS A 169 -3.86 -3.75 12.57
C HIS A 169 -4.71 -4.64 11.65
N PHE A 170 -5.83 -4.17 11.11
CA PHE A 170 -6.71 -5.06 10.34
C PHE A 170 -6.93 -4.51 8.94
N SER A 171 -6.87 -5.35 7.92
CA SER A 171 -7.52 -5.03 6.65
C SER A 171 -9.03 -5.24 6.81
N ALA A 172 -9.85 -4.39 6.19
CA ALA A 172 -11.28 -4.36 6.47
C ALA A 172 -12.01 -5.69 6.16
N ASP A 173 -11.46 -6.52 5.27
CA ASP A 173 -11.95 -7.87 4.94
C ASP A 173 -11.73 -8.90 6.05
N GLU A 174 -10.91 -8.59 7.06
CA GLU A 174 -10.62 -9.50 8.17
C GLU A 174 -11.58 -9.33 9.36
N PHE A 175 -12.53 -8.39 9.25
CA PHE A 175 -13.61 -8.19 10.22
C PHE A 175 -14.91 -8.95 9.89
N GLY A 176 -14.92 -9.75 8.81
CA GLY A 176 -16.10 -10.48 8.31
C GLY A 176 -16.15 -11.94 8.74
#